data_AF-A0A059DY07-F1
#
_entry.id   AF-A0A059DY07-F1
#
_cell.length_a   1.000
_cell.length_b   1.000
_cell.length_c   1.000
_cell.angle_alpha   90.00
_cell.angle_beta   90.00
_cell.angle_gamma   90.00
#
_symmetry.space_group_name_H-M   'P 1'
#
loop_
_entity.id
_entity.type
_entity.pdbx_description
1 polymer ?
#
loop_
_entity_poly.entity_id
_entity_poly.type
_entity_poly.pdbx_seq_one_letter_code
_entity_poly.pdbx_strand_id
1 'polypeptide(L)'
;MILMLIDLLKYRLRIDRYGNDPYKNHMSAGFDSGIPQSVIEQLDVGDMIFTQKRNSILSWGVMYFTKSDCDHCVLYAGDNKIMHMTLGGMRHSRIDVLFNNTLLLPIKLTMPDGGPPYGMREPDRDYATEERKSPIPKFKHVKHSQAAAKFRLVLAGIKIHLGFDPSIFRWSMLIDNVLVASLLALTLYFTVPSIWKWLPIGLISAFPFVMVGSHFALSKLGVSFRRGTRLEREKWNLLRHGALAVYDINRVPRAWINAIYRRD
;
A
#
# COMPACT_ATOMS: atom_id res chain seq x y z
N MET A 1 4.46 19.16 8.56
CA MET A 1 4.14 18.89 7.14
C MET A 1 5.29 19.29 6.21
N ILE A 2 6.38 19.86 6.70
CA ILE A 2 7.51 20.28 5.87
C ILE A 2 8.18 19.04 5.24
N LEU A 3 8.39 17.97 6.00
CA LEU A 3 9.01 16.75 5.46
C LEU A 3 8.10 16.09 4.42
N MET A 4 6.79 16.06 4.68
CA MET A 4 5.80 15.61 3.71
C MET A 4 5.82 16.46 2.43
N LEU A 5 5.90 17.79 2.54
CA LEU A 5 5.96 18.69 1.38
C LEU A 5 7.27 18.54 0.60
N ILE A 6 8.40 18.36 1.30
CA ILE A 6 9.68 18.05 0.67
C ILE A 6 9.60 16.72 -0.09
N ASP A 7 9.00 15.68 0.50
CA ASP A 7 8.82 14.39 -0.17
C ASP A 7 7.86 14.49 -1.37
N LEU A 8 6.78 15.28 -1.26
CA LEU A 8 5.91 15.60 -2.39
C LEU A 8 6.67 16.33 -3.51
N LEU A 9 7.56 17.26 -3.16
CA LEU A 9 8.40 17.94 -4.13
C LEU A 9 9.37 16.97 -4.81
N LYS A 10 10.03 16.09 -4.05
CA LYS A 10 10.84 14.98 -4.59
C LYS A 10 10.03 14.12 -5.56
N TYR A 11 8.78 13.79 -5.22
CA TYR A 11 7.87 13.03 -6.07
C TYR A 11 7.52 13.77 -7.37
N ARG A 12 7.25 15.08 -7.29
CA ARG A 12 6.97 15.91 -8.47
C ARG A 12 8.19 16.05 -9.37
N LEU A 13 9.37 16.20 -8.78
CA LEU A 13 10.65 16.35 -9.48
C LEU A 13 11.27 15.02 -9.92
N ARG A 14 10.68 13.86 -9.56
CA ARG A 14 11.20 12.51 -9.90
C ARG A 14 12.62 12.26 -9.38
N ILE A 15 12.87 12.67 -8.15
CA ILE A 15 14.18 12.50 -7.49
C ILE A 15 14.07 11.33 -6.50
N ASP A 16 15.21 10.69 -6.21
CA ASP A 16 15.33 9.66 -5.17
C ASP A 16 14.50 8.41 -5.54
N ARG A 17 13.78 7.82 -4.60
CA ARG A 17 12.85 6.69 -4.82
C ARG A 17 11.72 6.91 -5.84
N TYR A 18 11.56 8.14 -6.34
CA TYR A 18 10.55 8.48 -7.36
C TYR A 18 11.13 8.67 -8.75
N GLY A 19 12.45 8.57 -8.89
CA GLY A 19 13.19 8.71 -10.13
C GLY A 19 13.35 7.40 -10.90
N ASN A 20 14.22 7.42 -11.90
CA ASN A 20 14.49 6.27 -12.77
C ASN A 20 15.80 5.52 -12.37
N ASP A 21 16.33 5.81 -11.18
CA ASP A 21 17.56 5.18 -10.68
C ASP A 21 17.22 3.84 -9.97
N PRO A 22 17.62 2.68 -10.53
CA PRO A 22 17.26 1.37 -9.98
C PRO A 22 17.91 1.08 -8.63
N TYR A 23 18.96 1.83 -8.25
CA TYR A 23 19.56 1.70 -6.92
C TYR A 23 18.74 2.37 -5.83
N LYS A 24 17.81 3.26 -6.19
CA LYS A 24 16.98 4.03 -5.26
C LYS A 24 15.48 3.74 -5.41
N ASN A 25 15.05 3.30 -6.59
CA ASN A 25 13.67 2.99 -6.91
C ASN A 25 13.58 1.62 -7.59
N HIS A 26 13.07 0.60 -6.89
CA HIS A 26 12.94 -0.74 -7.48
C HIS A 26 11.99 -0.76 -8.68
N MET A 27 11.00 0.15 -8.71
CA MET A 27 10.05 0.26 -9.82
C MET A 27 10.68 0.80 -11.10
N SER A 28 11.88 1.39 -11.06
CA SER A 28 12.55 1.84 -12.29
C SER A 28 13.13 0.71 -13.13
N ALA A 29 13.13 -0.53 -12.61
CA ALA A 29 13.37 -1.74 -13.41
C ALA A 29 12.14 -2.13 -14.27
N GLY A 30 10.99 -1.49 -14.04
CA GLY A 30 9.76 -1.72 -14.79
C GLY A 30 9.70 -0.96 -16.11
N PHE A 31 8.57 -1.08 -16.80
CA PHE A 31 8.28 -0.39 -18.04
C PHE A 31 7.57 0.94 -17.80
N ASP A 32 7.95 1.96 -18.56
CA ASP A 32 7.30 3.27 -18.50
C ASP A 32 6.10 3.30 -19.45
N SER A 33 4.91 3.47 -18.88
CA SER A 33 3.68 3.78 -19.62
C SER A 33 3.23 2.70 -20.63
N GLY A 34 3.66 1.44 -20.45
CA GLY A 34 3.18 0.31 -21.22
C GLY A 34 4.05 -0.93 -21.07
N ILE A 35 3.44 -2.11 -20.98
CA ILE A 35 4.17 -3.39 -20.97
C ILE A 35 4.19 -3.92 -22.42
N PRO A 36 5.36 -4.26 -22.99
CA PRO A 36 5.43 -4.85 -24.32
C PRO A 36 4.60 -6.14 -24.42
N GLN A 37 3.95 -6.37 -25.56
CA GLN A 37 3.10 -7.56 -25.74
C GLN A 37 3.89 -8.87 -25.52
N SER A 38 5.15 -8.93 -25.93
CA SER A 38 6.04 -10.07 -25.70
C SER A 38 6.27 -10.39 -24.22
N VAL A 39 6.17 -9.40 -23.33
CA VAL A 39 6.26 -9.59 -21.88
C VAL A 39 4.90 -9.99 -21.31
N ILE A 40 3.81 -9.43 -21.83
CA ILE A 40 2.45 -9.82 -21.41
C ILE A 40 2.16 -11.28 -21.76
N GLU A 41 2.60 -11.75 -22.93
CA GLU A 41 2.50 -13.14 -23.36
C GLU A 41 3.28 -14.11 -22.45
N GLN A 42 4.27 -13.61 -21.72
CA GLN A 42 5.02 -14.40 -20.73
C GLN A 42 4.36 -14.42 -19.35
N LEU A 43 3.34 -13.59 -19.10
CA LEU A 43 2.66 -13.55 -17.80
C LEU A 43 1.67 -14.71 -17.67
N ASP A 44 1.73 -15.37 -16.52
CA ASP A 44 0.78 -16.40 -16.14
C ASP A 44 -0.39 -15.79 -15.35
N VAL A 45 -1.55 -16.44 -15.41
CA VAL A 45 -2.71 -16.01 -14.62
C VAL A 45 -2.33 -16.06 -13.14
N GLY A 46 -2.48 -14.91 -12.47
CA GLY A 46 -2.10 -14.72 -11.08
C GLY A 46 -0.76 -14.04 -10.84
N ASP A 47 0.04 -13.82 -11.88
CA ASP A 47 1.22 -12.95 -11.79
C ASP A 47 0.82 -11.54 -11.36
N MET A 48 1.74 -10.86 -10.66
CA MET A 48 1.48 -9.53 -10.13
C MET A 48 2.07 -8.46 -11.04
N ILE A 49 1.37 -7.35 -11.18
CA ILE A 49 1.91 -6.14 -11.80
C ILE A 49 1.85 -5.04 -10.77
N PHE A 50 3.02 -4.60 -10.32
CA PHE A 50 3.14 -3.42 -9.47
C PHE A 50 3.05 -2.17 -10.32
N THR A 51 2.47 -1.13 -9.75
CA THR A 51 2.39 0.16 -10.38
C THR A 51 3.03 1.21 -9.51
N GLN A 52 3.57 2.23 -10.17
CA GLN A 52 3.95 3.49 -9.56
C GLN A 52 3.40 4.61 -10.44
N LYS A 53 2.18 5.05 -10.15
CA LYS A 53 1.54 6.11 -10.93
C LYS A 53 2.26 7.44 -10.71
N ARG A 54 2.64 8.09 -11.80
CA ARG A 54 3.26 9.41 -11.77
C ARG A 54 2.18 10.49 -11.82
N ASN A 55 2.48 11.63 -11.21
CA ASN A 55 1.63 12.82 -11.11
C ASN A 55 0.26 12.61 -10.43
N SER A 56 0.10 11.54 -9.64
CA SER A 56 -1.09 11.27 -8.84
C SER A 56 -0.81 11.57 -7.36
N ILE A 57 -1.51 12.55 -6.79
CA ILE A 57 -1.39 12.89 -5.36
C ILE A 57 -1.76 11.69 -4.49
N LEU A 58 -2.77 10.92 -4.91
CA LEU A 58 -3.17 9.71 -4.17
C LEU A 58 -2.06 8.66 -4.18
N SER A 59 -1.43 8.46 -5.34
CA SER A 59 -0.30 7.54 -5.52
C SER A 59 0.88 7.91 -4.64
N TRP A 60 1.28 9.18 -4.69
CA TRP A 60 2.28 9.73 -3.80
C TRP A 60 1.92 9.52 -2.33
N GLY A 61 0.67 9.80 -1.96
CA GLY A 61 0.18 9.58 -0.61
C GLY A 61 0.43 8.14 -0.17
N VAL A 62 -0.02 7.16 -0.94
CA VAL A 62 0.20 5.73 -0.64
C VAL A 62 1.69 5.44 -0.44
N MET A 63 2.55 5.75 -1.41
CA MET A 63 4.00 5.53 -1.31
C MET A 63 4.65 6.25 -0.13
N TYR A 64 4.19 7.47 0.18
CA TYR A 64 4.63 8.22 1.33
C TYR A 64 4.26 7.49 2.61
N PHE A 65 2.99 7.16 2.83
CA PHE A 65 2.54 6.49 4.05
C PHE A 65 3.13 5.08 4.21
N THR A 66 3.29 4.31 3.13
CA THR A 66 3.76 2.91 3.17
C THR A 66 5.27 2.75 3.12
N LYS A 67 6.05 3.80 2.81
CA LYS A 67 7.49 3.70 2.48
C LYS A 67 7.79 2.72 1.33
N SER A 68 6.82 2.49 0.46
CA SER A 68 7.01 1.64 -0.71
C SER A 68 7.32 2.47 -1.95
N ASP A 69 7.96 1.83 -2.93
CA ASP A 69 8.20 2.39 -4.25
C ASP A 69 6.97 2.21 -5.17
N CYS A 70 6.06 1.32 -4.80
CA CYS A 70 4.81 1.07 -5.50
C CYS A 70 3.60 1.69 -4.78
N ASP A 71 2.61 2.11 -5.57
CA ASP A 71 1.39 2.71 -5.06
C ASP A 71 0.18 1.78 -5.14
N HIS A 72 0.22 0.83 -6.07
CA HIS A 72 -0.85 -0.11 -6.30
C HIS A 72 -0.28 -1.40 -6.89
N CYS A 73 -1.06 -2.48 -6.77
CA CYS A 73 -0.74 -3.78 -7.35
C CYS A 73 -2.00 -4.38 -7.95
N VAL A 74 -1.83 -5.13 -9.03
CA VAL A 74 -2.90 -5.83 -9.73
C VAL A 74 -2.48 -7.27 -9.99
N LEU A 75 -3.45 -8.15 -10.19
CA LEU A 75 -3.23 -9.53 -10.63
C LEU A 75 -3.53 -9.63 -12.12
N TYR A 76 -2.65 -10.29 -12.88
CA TYR A 76 -2.91 -10.63 -14.27
C TYR A 76 -3.97 -11.74 -14.33
N ALA A 77 -4.99 -11.53 -15.17
CA ALA A 77 -6.15 -12.42 -15.26
C ALA A 77 -6.23 -13.15 -16.62
N GLY A 78 -5.16 -13.11 -17.42
CA GLY A 78 -5.14 -13.64 -18.79
C GLY A 78 -5.81 -12.71 -19.80
N ASP A 79 -5.68 -13.00 -21.10
CA ASP A 79 -6.31 -12.28 -22.21
C ASP A 79 -6.17 -10.75 -22.15
N ASN A 80 -4.99 -10.23 -21.79
CA ASN A 80 -4.74 -8.80 -21.60
C ASN A 80 -5.66 -8.13 -20.55
N LYS A 81 -6.17 -8.91 -19.57
CA LYS A 81 -7.01 -8.42 -18.48
C LYS A 81 -6.28 -8.51 -17.15
N ILE A 82 -6.74 -7.67 -16.23
CA ILE A 82 -6.24 -7.58 -14.86
C ILE A 82 -7.42 -7.59 -13.88
N MET A 83 -7.16 -8.10 -12.69
CA MET A 83 -8.03 -7.99 -11.53
C MET A 83 -7.34 -7.10 -10.50
N HIS A 84 -8.06 -6.07 -10.01
CA HIS A 84 -7.51 -5.15 -9.03
C HIS A 84 -8.55 -4.57 -8.09
N MET A 85 -8.11 -4.14 -6.91
CA MET A 85 -8.97 -3.56 -5.90
C MET A 85 -8.84 -2.03 -5.89
N THR A 86 -9.87 -1.35 -6.40
CA THR A 86 -9.95 0.11 -6.38
C THR A 86 -10.64 0.61 -5.10
N LEU A 87 -10.62 1.92 -4.85
CA LEU A 87 -11.47 2.52 -3.81
C LEU A 87 -12.96 2.25 -4.00
N GLY A 88 -13.37 1.93 -5.24
CA GLY A 88 -14.74 1.55 -5.58
C GLY A 88 -15.04 0.05 -5.47
N GLY A 89 -14.07 -0.76 -5.01
CA GLY A 89 -14.15 -2.22 -4.93
C GLY A 89 -13.30 -2.94 -5.98
N MET A 90 -13.43 -4.27 -6.01
CA MET A 90 -12.78 -5.14 -7.00
C MET A 90 -13.31 -4.84 -8.41
N ARG A 91 -12.40 -4.78 -9.38
CA ARG A 91 -12.68 -4.52 -10.80
C ARG A 91 -11.91 -5.51 -11.67
N HIS A 92 -12.52 -5.90 -12.78
CA HIS A 92 -11.83 -6.50 -13.92
C HIS A 92 -11.71 -5.45 -15.01
N SER A 93 -10.48 -5.23 -15.47
CA SER A 93 -10.15 -4.18 -16.43
C SER A 93 -9.20 -4.73 -17.48
N ARG A 94 -9.07 -4.05 -18.62
CA ARG A 94 -7.96 -4.29 -19.55
C ARG A 94 -6.65 -3.77 -18.94
N ILE A 95 -5.54 -4.40 -19.29
CA ILE A 95 -4.20 -4.06 -18.77
C ILE A 95 -3.76 -2.65 -19.18
N ASP A 96 -4.20 -2.18 -20.34
CA ASP A 96 -3.90 -0.84 -20.89
C ASP A 96 -4.41 0.33 -20.04
N VAL A 97 -5.41 0.08 -19.17
CA VAL A 97 -5.88 1.07 -18.18
C VAL A 97 -4.74 1.54 -17.26
N LEU A 98 -3.70 0.72 -17.09
CA LEU A 98 -2.53 1.05 -16.28
C LEU A 98 -1.51 1.93 -17.00
N PHE A 99 -1.57 2.09 -18.32
CA PHE A 99 -0.47 2.64 -19.13
C PHE A 99 -0.32 4.17 -19.04
N ASN A 100 -1.25 4.87 -18.40
CA ASN A 100 -1.21 6.33 -18.33
C ASN A 100 -0.20 6.83 -17.29
N ASN A 101 1.00 7.21 -17.76
CA ASN A 101 2.06 7.85 -16.97
C ASN A 101 2.35 7.09 -15.67
N THR A 102 2.63 5.79 -15.82
CA THR A 102 2.76 4.85 -14.72
C THR A 102 3.94 3.95 -15.01
N LEU A 103 4.81 3.76 -14.03
CA LEU A 103 5.83 2.71 -14.08
C LEU A 103 5.18 1.38 -13.71
N LEU A 104 5.40 0.36 -14.53
CA LEU A 104 4.76 -0.95 -14.43
C LEU A 104 5.84 -2.01 -14.28
N LEU A 105 5.85 -2.67 -13.12
CA LEU A 105 6.80 -3.74 -12.84
C LEU A 105 6.04 -5.08 -12.78
N PRO A 106 5.97 -5.84 -13.88
CA PRO A 106 5.46 -7.20 -13.85
C PRO A 106 6.40 -8.12 -13.06
N ILE A 107 5.84 -8.97 -12.22
CA ILE A 107 6.57 -9.96 -11.40
C ILE A 107 5.88 -11.30 -11.56
N LYS A 108 6.64 -12.29 -12.06
CA LYS A 108 6.18 -13.68 -12.07
C LYS A 108 6.20 -14.24 -10.66
N LEU A 109 5.07 -14.77 -10.21
CA LEU A 109 4.96 -15.43 -8.93
C LEU A 109 5.25 -16.92 -9.11
N THR A 110 6.52 -17.31 -9.07
CA THR A 110 6.90 -18.71 -9.04
C THR A 110 6.84 -19.24 -7.62
N MET A 111 6.07 -20.31 -7.40
CA MET A 111 6.13 -21.04 -6.13
C MET A 111 7.49 -21.75 -6.00
N PRO A 112 7.95 -22.08 -4.78
CA PRO A 112 9.23 -22.76 -4.56
C PRO A 112 9.34 -24.13 -5.27
N ASP A 113 8.21 -24.77 -5.56
CA ASP A 113 8.10 -26.03 -6.29
C ASP A 113 8.03 -25.83 -7.82
N GLY A 114 8.15 -24.59 -8.31
CA GLY A 114 7.96 -24.24 -9.72
C GLY A 114 6.51 -24.31 -10.19
N GLY A 115 5.56 -24.58 -9.29
CA GLY A 115 4.14 -24.62 -9.59
C GLY A 115 3.52 -23.22 -9.72
N PRO A 116 2.32 -23.11 -10.30
CA PRO A 116 1.57 -21.86 -10.30
C PRO A 116 1.22 -21.44 -8.86
N PRO A 117 1.01 -20.14 -8.58
CA PRO A 117 0.62 -19.63 -7.27
C PRO A 117 -0.55 -20.44 -6.68
N TYR A 118 -0.42 -20.88 -5.42
CA TYR A 118 -1.46 -21.64 -4.72
C TYR A 118 -2.81 -20.89 -4.78
N GLY A 119 -3.83 -21.53 -5.35
CA GLY A 119 -5.17 -20.95 -5.55
C GLY A 119 -5.52 -20.58 -6.98
N MET A 120 -4.57 -20.70 -7.94
CA MET A 120 -4.84 -20.53 -9.38
C MET A 120 -4.57 -21.78 -10.22
N ARG A 121 -4.24 -22.93 -9.61
CA ARG A 121 -4.54 -24.20 -10.26
C ARG A 121 -6.02 -24.14 -10.62
N GLU A 122 -6.35 -24.44 -11.88
CA GLU A 122 -7.74 -24.74 -12.25
C GLU A 122 -8.28 -25.59 -11.09
N PRO A 123 -9.34 -25.15 -10.38
CA PRO A 123 -9.92 -26.00 -9.34
C PRO A 123 -10.12 -27.33 -10.04
N ASP A 124 -9.47 -28.39 -9.54
CA ASP A 124 -9.55 -29.74 -10.08
C ASP A 124 -11.01 -29.92 -10.51
N ARG A 125 -11.26 -30.23 -11.79
CA ARG A 125 -12.62 -30.22 -12.36
C ARG A 125 -13.61 -31.05 -11.53
N ASP A 126 -13.08 -31.95 -10.71
CA ASP A 126 -13.76 -32.78 -9.73
C ASP A 126 -14.33 -31.98 -8.53
N TYR A 127 -13.67 -30.92 -8.04
CA TYR A 127 -14.24 -30.02 -7.02
C TYR A 127 -15.33 -29.11 -7.61
N ALA A 128 -15.22 -28.71 -8.88
CA ALA A 128 -16.24 -27.89 -9.54
C ALA A 128 -17.56 -28.65 -9.76
N THR A 129 -17.53 -29.99 -9.77
CA THR A 129 -18.73 -30.83 -9.86
C THR A 129 -19.39 -31.09 -8.51
N GLU A 130 -18.63 -31.15 -7.41
CA GLU A 130 -19.20 -31.24 -6.05
C GLU A 130 -19.69 -29.89 -5.50
N GLU A 131 -18.97 -28.78 -5.70
CA GLU A 131 -19.40 -27.45 -5.24
C GLU A 131 -20.62 -26.91 -6.00
N ARG A 132 -20.94 -27.47 -7.18
CA ARG A 132 -22.18 -27.16 -7.92
C ARG A 132 -23.45 -27.62 -7.20
N LYS A 133 -23.35 -28.56 -6.24
CA LYS A 133 -24.49 -29.05 -5.45
C LYS A 133 -24.66 -28.31 -4.13
N SER A 134 -23.62 -27.70 -3.59
CA SER A 134 -23.78 -26.72 -2.52
C SER A 134 -24.40 -25.46 -3.12
N PRO A 135 -25.54 -24.95 -2.62
CA PRO A 135 -26.05 -23.67 -3.06
C PRO A 135 -24.94 -22.66 -2.79
N ILE A 136 -24.33 -22.13 -3.85
CA ILE A 136 -23.36 -21.02 -3.77
C ILE A 136 -24.01 -20.06 -2.78
N PRO A 137 -23.43 -19.86 -1.56
CA PRO A 137 -24.04 -18.96 -0.62
C PRO A 137 -24.15 -17.67 -1.39
N LYS A 138 -25.39 -17.24 -1.68
CA LYS A 138 -25.63 -15.99 -2.40
C LYS A 138 -24.90 -14.98 -1.55
N PHE A 139 -23.69 -14.62 -1.97
CA PHE A 139 -22.88 -13.61 -1.31
C PHE A 139 -23.73 -12.39 -1.54
N LYS A 140 -24.60 -12.13 -0.57
CA LYS A 140 -25.49 -10.99 -0.54
C LYS A 140 -24.50 -9.87 -0.79
N HIS A 141 -24.54 -9.26 -1.97
CA HIS A 141 -23.58 -8.23 -2.34
C HIS A 141 -23.69 -7.21 -1.23
N VAL A 142 -22.76 -7.28 -0.27
CA VAL A 142 -22.72 -6.34 0.82
C VAL A 142 -22.36 -5.10 0.06
N LYS A 143 -23.36 -4.23 -0.16
CA LYS A 143 -23.16 -2.90 -0.71
C LYS A 143 -22.29 -2.18 0.31
N HIS A 144 -21.00 -2.45 0.28
CA HIS A 144 -20.01 -1.66 0.96
C HIS A 144 -20.10 -0.32 0.25
N SER A 145 -20.71 0.66 0.92
CA SER A 145 -20.79 1.99 0.36
C SER A 145 -19.36 2.43 0.05
N GLN A 146 -19.13 3.01 -1.13
CA GLN A 146 -17.80 3.50 -1.50
C GLN A 146 -17.29 4.55 -0.49
N ALA A 147 -18.22 5.28 0.14
CA ALA A 147 -17.95 6.15 1.26
C ALA A 147 -17.28 5.42 2.44
N ALA A 148 -17.71 4.18 2.75
CA ALA A 148 -17.12 3.38 3.80
C ALA A 148 -15.66 2.96 3.48
N ALA A 149 -15.33 2.68 2.22
CA ALA A 149 -13.95 2.33 1.83
C ALA A 149 -12.99 3.52 1.99
N LYS A 150 -13.38 4.69 1.49
CA LYS A 150 -12.61 5.94 1.66
C LYS A 150 -12.44 6.28 3.15
N PHE A 151 -13.52 6.19 3.93
CA PHE A 151 -13.48 6.44 5.36
C PHE A 151 -12.58 5.45 6.11
N ARG A 152 -12.59 4.16 5.74
CA ARG A 152 -11.69 3.15 6.30
C ARG A 152 -10.22 3.45 6.00
N LEU A 153 -9.91 3.94 4.79
CA LEU A 153 -8.55 4.37 4.44
C LEU A 153 -8.10 5.55 5.30
N VAL A 154 -8.96 6.57 5.46
CA VAL A 154 -8.71 7.72 6.32
C VAL A 154 -8.50 7.28 7.77
N LEU A 155 -9.36 6.41 8.29
CA LEU A 155 -9.21 5.85 9.64
C LEU A 155 -7.94 5.02 9.80
N ALA A 156 -7.54 4.25 8.80
CA ALA A 156 -6.28 3.51 8.83
C ALA A 156 -5.09 4.49 8.87
N GLY A 157 -5.13 5.56 8.07
CA GLY A 157 -4.14 6.64 8.11
C GLY A 157 -4.06 7.29 9.49
N ILE A 158 -5.21 7.62 10.10
CA ILE A 158 -5.28 8.17 11.46
C ILE A 158 -4.71 7.17 12.48
N LYS A 159 -5.03 5.88 12.38
CA LYS A 159 -4.52 4.86 13.30
C LYS A 159 -2.99 4.71 13.21
N ILE A 160 -2.46 4.64 11.99
CA ILE A 160 -1.00 4.62 11.75
C ILE A 160 -0.39 5.89 12.33
N HIS A 161 -1.02 7.04 12.11
CA HIS A 161 -0.54 8.33 12.59
C HIS A 161 -0.55 8.45 14.12
N LEU A 162 -1.51 7.82 14.79
CA LEU A 162 -1.61 7.78 16.25
C LEU A 162 -0.77 6.67 16.89
N GLY A 163 -0.03 5.88 16.10
CA GLY A 163 0.86 4.84 16.62
C GLY A 163 0.15 3.57 17.10
N PHE A 164 -1.10 3.32 16.68
CA PHE A 164 -1.80 2.07 16.98
C PHE A 164 -1.13 0.83 16.36
N ASP A 165 -0.31 1.03 15.33
CA ASP A 165 0.54 -0.01 14.75
C ASP A 165 2.00 0.47 14.78
N PRO A 166 2.78 0.09 15.81
CA PRO A 166 4.18 0.50 15.94
C PRO A 166 5.06 0.08 14.77
N SER A 167 4.68 -0.98 14.05
CA SER A 167 5.47 -1.47 12.91
C SER A 167 5.35 -0.58 11.67
N ILE A 168 4.27 0.21 11.59
CA ILE A 168 3.98 1.13 10.48
C ILE A 168 4.05 2.59 10.93
N PHE A 169 4.16 2.86 12.24
CA PHE A 169 4.25 4.21 12.81
C PHE A 169 5.40 5.02 12.22
N ARG A 170 5.15 6.31 11.96
CA ARG A 170 6.12 7.20 11.32
C ARG A 170 6.46 8.38 12.23
N TRP A 171 7.63 8.32 12.86
CA TRP A 171 8.18 9.44 13.64
C TRP A 171 8.26 10.75 12.86
N SER A 172 8.59 10.69 11.56
CA SER A 172 8.64 11.86 10.70
C SER A 172 7.29 12.58 10.61
N MET A 173 6.16 11.87 10.67
CA MET A 173 4.82 12.49 10.71
C MET A 173 4.52 13.17 12.03
N LEU A 174 4.92 12.54 13.14
CA LEU A 174 4.79 13.14 14.46
C LEU A 174 5.60 14.44 14.53
N ILE A 175 6.86 14.41 14.07
CA ILE A 175 7.73 15.59 13.95
C ILE A 175 7.06 16.65 13.09
N ASP A 176 6.51 16.26 11.94
CA ASP A 176 5.82 17.16 11.03
C ASP A 176 4.61 17.85 11.68
N ASN A 177 3.88 17.15 12.52
CA ASN A 177 2.74 17.71 13.26
C ASN A 177 3.19 18.63 14.37
N VAL A 178 4.20 18.23 15.16
CA VAL A 178 4.78 19.09 16.19
C VAL A 178 5.27 20.39 15.56
N LEU A 179 5.97 20.31 14.44
CA LEU A 179 6.47 21.49 13.75
C LEU A 179 5.34 22.39 13.24
N VAL A 180 4.27 21.83 12.67
CA VAL A 180 3.11 22.62 12.23
C VAL A 180 2.38 23.24 13.40
N ALA A 181 2.20 22.50 14.49
CA ALA A 181 1.61 23.02 15.72
C ALA A 181 2.45 24.16 16.29
N SER A 182 3.78 24.04 16.28
CA SER A 182 4.72 25.07 16.71
C SER A 182 4.73 26.30 15.80
N LEU A 183 4.58 26.13 14.49
CA LEU A 183 4.46 27.26 13.56
C LEU A 183 3.13 27.98 13.74
N LEU A 184 2.02 27.23 13.83
CA LEU A 184 0.70 27.79 14.09
C LEU A 184 0.68 28.52 15.45
N ALA A 185 1.34 27.93 16.45
CA ALA A 185 1.55 28.53 17.75
C ALA A 185 2.22 29.90 17.65
N LEU A 186 3.33 29.95 16.91
CA LEU A 186 4.11 31.16 16.69
C LEU A 186 3.28 32.22 15.95
N THR A 187 2.53 31.84 14.91
CA THR A 187 1.65 32.78 14.19
C THR A 187 0.55 33.32 15.10
N LEU A 188 -0.10 32.45 15.89
CA LEU A 188 -1.12 32.86 16.85
C LEU A 188 -0.54 33.80 17.91
N TYR A 189 0.67 33.51 18.39
CA TYR A 189 1.39 34.32 19.39
C TYR A 189 1.44 35.80 19.01
N PHE A 190 1.72 36.10 17.74
CA PHE A 190 1.82 37.47 17.24
C PHE A 190 0.49 38.10 16.82
N THR A 191 -0.54 37.31 16.50
CA THR A 191 -1.79 37.82 15.88
C THR A 191 -2.96 37.98 16.85
N VAL A 192 -3.05 37.12 17.86
CA VAL A 192 -4.08 37.18 18.90
C VAL A 192 -3.41 37.75 20.16
N PRO A 193 -4.01 38.61 20.99
CA PRO A 193 -3.36 39.12 22.21
C PRO A 193 -3.64 38.31 23.49
N SER A 194 -4.50 37.29 23.46
CA SER A 194 -5.03 36.59 24.65
C SER A 194 -4.41 35.22 24.97
N ILE A 195 -4.58 34.74 26.21
CA ILE A 195 -4.14 33.41 26.70
C ILE A 195 -4.77 32.24 25.91
N TRP A 196 -5.91 32.47 25.26
CA TRP A 196 -6.57 31.50 24.39
C TRP A 196 -5.70 31.02 23.22
N LYS A 197 -4.61 31.73 22.89
CA LYS A 197 -3.57 31.31 21.94
C LYS A 197 -2.95 29.95 22.26
N TRP A 198 -2.82 29.63 23.55
CA TRP A 198 -2.12 28.43 24.02
C TRP A 198 -3.01 27.18 24.05
N LEU A 199 -4.33 27.35 24.02
CA LEU A 199 -5.28 26.24 24.06
C LEU A 199 -5.18 25.32 22.83
N PRO A 200 -5.18 25.83 21.57
CA PRO A 200 -5.05 24.98 20.39
C PRO A 200 -3.68 24.29 20.33
N ILE A 201 -2.63 24.99 20.75
CA ILE A 201 -1.26 24.47 20.78
C ILE A 201 -1.16 23.31 21.77
N GLY A 202 -1.68 23.50 22.99
CA GLY A 202 -1.70 22.47 24.03
C GLY A 202 -2.53 21.26 23.60
N LEU A 203 -3.69 21.46 22.97
CA LEU A 203 -4.53 20.37 22.47
C LEU A 203 -3.87 19.60 21.33
N ILE A 204 -3.30 20.28 20.33
CA ILE A 204 -2.66 19.62 19.18
C ILE A 204 -1.35 18.92 19.59
N SER A 205 -0.60 19.50 20.53
CA SER A 205 0.67 18.92 21.01
C SER A 205 0.45 17.80 22.02
N ALA A 206 -0.50 17.88 22.95
CA ALA A 206 -0.73 16.84 23.95
C ALA A 206 -1.46 15.62 23.37
N PHE A 207 -2.37 15.81 22.42
CA PHE A 207 -3.23 14.73 21.92
C PHE A 207 -2.46 13.52 21.35
N PRO A 208 -1.43 13.69 20.49
CA PRO A 208 -0.64 12.56 20.00
C PRO A 208 0.09 11.82 21.11
N PHE A 209 0.65 12.53 22.09
CA PHE A 209 1.40 11.91 23.19
C PHE A 209 0.48 11.18 24.16
N VAL A 210 -0.70 11.72 24.46
CA VAL A 210 -1.73 11.05 25.27
C VAL A 210 -2.18 9.77 24.55
N MET A 211 -2.41 9.82 23.25
CA MET A 211 -2.83 8.66 22.48
C MET A 211 -1.75 7.57 22.39
N VAL A 212 -0.49 7.95 22.10
CA VAL A 212 0.64 7.02 22.08
C VAL A 212 0.89 6.44 23.47
N GLY A 213 0.90 7.27 24.51
CA GLY A 213 1.07 6.85 25.91
C GLY A 213 -0.04 5.90 26.37
N SER A 214 -1.29 6.21 26.02
CA SER A 214 -2.44 5.33 26.30
C SER A 214 -2.32 4.00 25.56
N HIS A 215 -1.87 3.99 24.31
CA HIS A 215 -1.64 2.75 23.56
C HIS A 215 -0.52 1.90 24.18
N PHE A 216 0.60 2.51 24.56
CA PHE A 216 1.69 1.83 25.27
C PHE A 216 1.24 1.28 26.64
N ALA A 217 0.45 2.05 27.40
CA ALA A 217 -0.10 1.59 28.66
C ALA A 217 -1.06 0.41 28.48
N LEU A 218 -2.01 0.50 27.53
CA LEU A 218 -2.98 -0.56 27.26
C LEU A 218 -2.34 -1.84 26.72
N SER A 219 -1.31 -1.71 25.86
CA SER A 219 -0.55 -2.86 25.35
C SER A 219 0.25 -3.57 26.46
N LYS A 220 0.87 -2.83 27.39
CA LYS A 220 1.55 -3.41 28.57
C LYS A 220 0.58 -4.08 29.55
N LEU A 221 -0.63 -3.53 29.69
CA LEU A 221 -1.68 -4.12 30.53
C LEU A 221 -2.32 -5.37 29.94
N GLY A 222 -1.85 -5.87 28.79
CA GLY A 222 -2.42 -7.05 28.14
C GLY A 222 -3.84 -6.83 27.60
N VAL A 223 -4.37 -5.60 27.69
CA VAL A 223 -5.62 -5.17 27.08
C VAL A 223 -5.36 -4.97 25.59
N SER A 224 -5.16 -6.08 24.87
CA SER A 224 -5.12 -6.03 23.42
C SER A 224 -6.52 -5.61 22.97
N PHE A 225 -6.64 -4.39 22.44
CA PHE A 225 -7.86 -3.86 21.82
C PHE A 225 -8.34 -4.89 20.80
N ARG A 226 -9.32 -5.72 21.19
CA ARG A 226 -9.73 -6.98 20.54
C ARG A 226 -8.78 -7.41 19.42
N ARG A 227 -7.76 -8.21 19.79
CA ARG A 227 -7.15 -9.13 18.82
C ARG A 227 -8.32 -9.76 18.07
N GLY A 228 -8.37 -9.52 16.77
CA GLY A 228 -9.29 -10.23 15.91
C GLY A 228 -9.29 -11.71 16.27
N THR A 229 -10.44 -12.36 16.09
CA THR A 229 -10.58 -13.81 16.35
C THR A 229 -9.36 -14.56 15.83
N ARG A 230 -8.99 -15.71 16.42
CA ARG A 230 -7.83 -16.50 15.94
C ARG A 230 -7.77 -16.60 14.40
N LEU A 231 -8.95 -16.72 13.79
CA LEU A 231 -9.18 -16.69 12.34
C LEU A 231 -8.79 -15.37 11.64
N GLU A 232 -9.08 -14.21 12.22
CA GLU A 232 -8.60 -12.91 11.70
C GLU A 232 -7.08 -12.77 11.86
N ARG A 233 -6.48 -13.31 12.92
CA ARG A 233 -5.02 -13.35 13.06
C ARG A 233 -4.36 -14.27 12.04
N GLU A 234 -4.94 -15.44 11.78
CA GLU A 234 -4.46 -16.34 10.72
C GLU A 234 -4.65 -15.73 9.34
N LYS A 235 -5.77 -15.05 9.06
CA LYS A 235 -5.97 -14.30 7.81
C LYS A 235 -4.99 -13.14 7.66
N TRP A 236 -4.74 -12.36 8.70
CA TRP A 236 -3.76 -11.29 8.67
C TRP A 236 -2.33 -11.83 8.57
N ASN A 237 -2.01 -12.95 9.20
CA ASN A 237 -0.70 -13.60 9.05
C ASN A 237 -0.53 -14.21 7.66
N LEU A 238 -1.56 -14.79 7.06
CA LEU A 238 -1.53 -15.25 5.67
C LEU A 238 -1.39 -14.09 4.69
N LEU A 239 -2.11 -12.97 4.92
CA LEU A 239 -1.95 -11.75 4.12
C LEU A 239 -0.58 -11.11 4.35
N ARG A 240 -0.04 -11.15 5.57
CA ARG A 240 1.27 -10.60 5.91
C ARG A 240 2.38 -11.47 5.38
N HIS A 241 2.26 -12.81 5.39
CA HIS A 241 3.24 -13.72 4.81
C HIS A 241 3.12 -13.81 3.29
N GLY A 242 1.92 -13.71 2.72
CA GLY A 242 1.72 -13.55 1.27
C GLY A 242 2.25 -12.20 0.78
N ALA A 243 1.96 -11.11 1.51
CA ALA A 243 2.54 -9.81 1.22
C ALA A 243 4.06 -9.80 1.48
N LEU A 244 4.58 -10.42 2.54
CA LEU A 244 6.03 -10.48 2.81
C LEU A 244 6.77 -11.38 1.82
N ALA A 245 6.16 -12.46 1.33
CA ALA A 245 6.70 -13.28 0.24
C ALA A 245 6.78 -12.47 -1.07
N VAL A 246 5.87 -11.52 -1.25
CA VAL A 246 5.88 -10.53 -2.34
C VAL A 246 6.84 -9.36 -2.06
N TYR A 247 7.15 -9.07 -0.79
CA TYR A 247 7.94 -7.90 -0.36
C TYR A 247 9.43 -8.18 -0.11
N ASP A 248 9.92 -9.43 -0.21
CA ASP A 248 11.37 -9.69 -0.18
C ASP A 248 12.02 -9.45 -1.55
N ILE A 249 11.77 -8.27 -2.11
CA ILE A 249 12.45 -7.77 -3.32
C ILE A 249 13.97 -7.66 -3.09
N ASN A 250 14.41 -7.57 -1.83
CA ASN A 250 15.82 -7.57 -1.45
C ASN A 250 16.50 -8.95 -1.64
N ARG A 251 15.73 -10.02 -1.84
CA ARG A 251 16.25 -11.36 -2.21
C ARG A 251 16.23 -11.65 -3.71
N VAL A 252 15.79 -10.73 -4.57
CA VAL A 252 16.01 -10.89 -6.01
C VAL A 252 17.52 -10.94 -6.23
N PRO A 253 18.08 -12.07 -6.72
CA PRO A 253 19.53 -12.20 -6.86
C PRO A 253 20.05 -11.08 -7.77
N ARG A 254 21.12 -10.39 -7.36
CA ARG A 254 21.77 -9.33 -8.19
C ARG A 254 22.07 -9.79 -9.63
N ALA A 255 22.17 -11.09 -9.86
CA ALA A 255 22.30 -11.70 -11.18
C ALA A 255 21.12 -11.40 -12.13
N TRP A 256 19.89 -11.28 -11.63
CA TRP A 256 18.71 -10.96 -12.45
C TRP A 256 18.68 -9.51 -12.92
N ILE A 257 19.14 -8.57 -12.09
CA ILE A 257 19.30 -7.16 -12.48
C ILE A 257 20.34 -7.05 -13.62
N ASN A 258 21.46 -7.78 -13.52
CA ASN A 258 22.47 -7.78 -14.58
C ASN A 258 22.03 -8.48 -15.88
N ALA A 259 21.12 -9.44 -15.81
CA ALA A 259 20.58 -10.13 -16.99
C ALA A 259 19.64 -9.23 -17.82
N ILE A 260 18.90 -8.33 -17.17
CA ILE A 260 18.02 -7.36 -17.84
C ILE A 260 18.82 -6.18 -18.44
N TYR A 261 19.99 -5.85 -17.87
CA TYR A 261 20.85 -4.75 -18.32
C TYR A 261 21.95 -5.14 -19.33
N ARG A 262 22.10 -6.42 -19.69
CA ARG A 262 22.85 -6.79 -20.90
C ARG A 262 21.96 -6.58 -22.12
N ARG A 263 21.83 -5.33 -22.54
CA ARG A 263 21.46 -5.01 -23.92
C ARG A 263 22.71 -5.18 -24.78
N ASP A 264 22.62 -6.08 -25.75
CA ASP A 264 23.33 -5.93 -27.03
C ASP A 264 22.79 -4.69 -27.77
#